data_AF-A0A955YPI7-F1
#
_entry.id   AF-A0A955YPI7-F1
#
_cell.length_a   1.000
_cell.length_b   1.000
_cell.length_c   1.000
_cell.angle_alpha   90.00
_cell.angle_beta   90.00
_cell.angle_gamma   90.00
#
_symmetry.space_group_name_H-M   'P 1'
#
loop_
_entity.id
_entity.type
_entity.pdbx_description
1 polymer ?
#
loop_
_entity_poly.entity_id
_entity_poly.type
_entity_poly.pdbx_seq_one_letter_code
_entity_poly.pdbx_strand_id
1 'polypeptide(L)'
;MRALSITLLLAALGCKNADKEDADGDGFSAAQDCNDNDAAINPDAEEVCDGIDNDCDGRADEDLGAEYYTDADGDGFGTGNADRLCDVGGGVATVGGDCDDTNVNINPDADEDCDPDVDANCDGDP
;
A
#
# COMPACT_ATOMS: atom_id res chain seq x y z
N MET A 1 -61.40 21.11 25.74
CA MET A 1 -61.24 19.77 25.12
C MET A 1 -60.68 19.97 23.71
N ARG A 2 -59.43 19.52 23.47
CA ARG A 2 -58.75 19.12 22.20
C ARG A 2 -58.86 20.07 20.97
N ALA A 3 -57.82 20.34 20.18
CA ALA A 3 -56.73 19.48 19.67
C ALA A 3 -55.39 20.25 19.62
N LEU A 4 -54.25 19.68 20.03
CA LEU A 4 -53.29 18.90 19.20
C LEU A 4 -52.97 19.67 17.90
N SER A 5 -51.93 20.51 17.86
CA SER A 5 -50.51 20.18 17.60
C SER A 5 -50.29 19.36 16.31
N ILE A 6 -49.24 19.74 15.57
CA ILE A 6 -48.79 19.26 14.23
C ILE A 6 -49.41 20.15 13.13
N THR A 7 -48.67 20.98 12.38
CA THR A 7 -47.52 20.64 11.52
C THR A 7 -46.86 21.96 11.06
N LEU A 8 -45.53 22.05 11.09
CA LEU A 8 -44.68 22.16 9.90
C LEU A 8 -43.29 22.65 10.31
N LEU A 9 -42.37 21.69 10.34
CA LEU A 9 -40.93 21.91 10.23
C LEU A 9 -40.65 22.83 9.05
N LEU A 10 -40.13 24.03 9.29
CA LEU A 10 -39.08 24.57 8.45
C LEU A 10 -37.89 24.87 9.36
N ALA A 11 -36.84 24.10 9.14
CA ALA A 11 -35.53 24.22 9.76
C ALA A 11 -35.06 25.68 9.66
N ALA A 12 -35.13 26.40 10.78
CA ALA A 12 -34.34 27.60 10.96
C ALA A 12 -32.92 27.12 11.24
N LEU A 13 -32.17 26.97 10.14
CA LEU A 13 -30.72 26.98 10.03
C LEU A 13 -30.00 26.38 11.24
N GLY A 14 -29.65 25.11 11.11
CA GLY A 14 -28.50 24.56 11.81
C GLY A 14 -27.24 25.30 11.37
N CYS A 15 -27.02 26.50 11.89
CA CYS A 15 -25.69 26.89 12.32
C CYS A 15 -25.60 26.44 13.79
N LYS A 16 -25.56 25.12 14.01
CA LYS A 16 -24.61 24.69 15.02
C LYS A 16 -23.28 25.18 14.46
N ASN A 17 -22.43 25.79 15.27
CA ASN A 17 -21.01 25.74 14.92
C ASN A 17 -20.78 24.28 14.53
N ALA A 18 -20.53 23.97 13.26
CA ALA A 18 -19.76 22.78 12.97
C ALA A 18 -18.41 23.11 13.59
N ASP A 19 -18.27 22.77 14.87
CA ASP A 19 -17.23 21.84 15.27
C ASP A 19 -16.05 21.95 14.29
N LYS A 20 -15.28 23.03 14.41
CA LYS A 20 -13.99 23.25 13.70
C LYS A 20 -12.97 22.13 13.93
N GLU A 21 -13.40 21.06 14.57
CA GLU A 21 -12.63 19.92 14.99
C GLU A 21 -12.88 18.73 14.08
N ASP A 22 -13.94 18.66 13.26
CA ASP A 22 -14.24 17.57 12.32
C ASP A 22 -14.91 18.19 11.08
N ALA A 23 -14.12 18.54 10.07
CA ALA A 23 -14.58 19.36 8.95
C ALA A 23 -15.15 18.54 7.77
N ASP A 24 -14.86 17.26 7.66
CA ASP A 24 -15.41 16.37 6.63
C ASP A 24 -16.47 15.37 7.13
N GLY A 25 -16.65 15.23 8.44
CA GLY A 25 -17.73 14.49 9.06
C GLY A 25 -17.52 12.98 9.07
N ASP A 26 -16.27 12.52 9.05
CA ASP A 26 -15.87 11.12 9.13
C ASP A 26 -15.92 10.54 10.56
N GLY A 27 -16.04 11.40 11.56
CA GLY A 27 -16.09 11.06 12.98
C GLY A 27 -14.75 11.12 13.70
N PHE A 28 -13.68 11.54 13.03
CA PHE A 28 -12.39 11.85 13.59
C PHE A 28 -12.21 13.35 13.76
N SER A 29 -11.34 13.72 14.68
CA SER A 29 -10.98 15.13 14.84
C SER A 29 -9.79 15.49 13.98
N ALA A 30 -9.63 16.75 13.59
CA ALA A 30 -8.48 17.32 12.90
C ALA A 30 -7.11 17.07 13.57
N ALA A 31 -7.10 16.60 14.83
CA ALA A 31 -5.88 16.20 15.52
C ALA A 31 -5.49 14.73 15.33
N GLN A 32 -6.44 13.90 14.88
CA GLN A 32 -6.30 12.47 14.61
C GLN A 32 -6.33 12.20 13.11
N ASP A 33 -7.10 12.98 12.37
CA ASP A 33 -7.22 12.93 10.92
C ASP A 33 -6.11 13.76 10.25
N CYS A 34 -5.33 13.08 9.42
CA CYS A 34 -4.25 13.66 8.63
C CYS A 34 -4.76 14.51 7.47
N ASN A 35 -6.03 14.38 7.06
CA ASN A 35 -6.70 15.24 6.09
C ASN A 35 -8.19 15.47 6.42
N ASP A 36 -8.44 16.37 7.38
CA ASP A 36 -9.76 16.89 7.85
C ASP A 36 -10.61 17.61 6.79
N ASN A 37 -10.35 17.42 5.49
CA ASN A 37 -11.21 17.88 4.40
C ASN A 37 -11.62 16.74 3.46
N ASP A 38 -11.25 15.50 3.77
CA ASP A 38 -11.52 14.32 2.97
C ASP A 38 -11.85 13.11 3.85
N ALA A 39 -13.15 12.86 4.02
CA ALA A 39 -13.66 11.76 4.84
C ALA A 39 -13.25 10.34 4.38
N ALA A 40 -12.51 10.20 3.27
CA ALA A 40 -11.90 8.95 2.85
C ALA A 40 -10.49 8.72 3.42
N ILE A 41 -9.87 9.73 4.03
CA ILE A 41 -8.55 9.67 4.65
C ILE A 41 -8.75 9.90 6.14
N ASN A 42 -8.55 8.86 6.96
CA ASN A 42 -8.76 8.91 8.40
C ASN A 42 -8.26 7.64 9.10
N PRO A 43 -8.11 7.63 10.44
CA PRO A 43 -7.59 6.49 11.21
C PRO A 43 -8.26 5.11 11.03
N ASP A 44 -9.47 5.05 10.45
CA ASP A 44 -10.17 3.79 10.18
C ASP A 44 -10.26 3.46 8.68
N ALA A 45 -9.67 4.28 7.80
CA ALA A 45 -9.64 4.03 6.37
C ALA A 45 -8.75 2.82 6.03
N GLU A 46 -9.00 2.19 4.88
CA GLU A 46 -8.09 1.20 4.32
C GLU A 46 -7.10 1.92 3.41
N GLU A 47 -5.82 1.55 3.49
CA GLU A 47 -4.80 1.98 2.55
C GLU A 47 -5.20 1.68 1.09
N VAL A 48 -4.86 2.60 0.19
CA VAL A 48 -5.00 2.44 -1.26
C VAL A 48 -3.66 2.76 -1.90
N CYS A 49 -3.26 2.01 -2.93
CA CYS A 49 -2.03 2.26 -3.71
C CYS A 49 -2.06 3.59 -4.50
N ASP A 50 -1.99 4.73 -3.81
CA ASP A 50 -2.01 6.07 -4.39
C ASP A 50 -0.91 6.99 -3.83
N GLY A 51 -0.07 6.48 -2.92
CA GLY A 51 1.03 7.21 -2.29
C GLY A 51 0.58 8.17 -1.19
N ILE A 52 -0.66 8.05 -0.72
CA ILE A 52 -1.22 8.79 0.40
C ILE A 52 -1.32 7.85 1.60
N ASP A 53 -1.03 8.38 2.78
CA ASP A 53 -1.35 7.76 4.07
C ASP A 53 -2.86 7.91 4.27
N ASN A 54 -3.64 6.89 3.88
CA ASN A 54 -5.10 6.94 3.94
C ASN A 54 -5.59 6.68 5.37
N ASP A 55 -4.90 5.82 6.11
CA ASP A 55 -5.26 5.40 7.46
C ASP A 55 -4.61 6.25 8.58
N CYS A 56 -3.87 7.29 8.21
CA CYS A 56 -3.22 8.25 9.11
C CYS A 56 -2.29 7.61 10.16
N ASP A 57 -1.68 6.45 9.90
CA ASP A 57 -0.73 5.79 10.81
C ASP A 57 0.70 6.37 10.72
N GLY A 58 0.96 7.22 9.72
CA GLY A 58 2.25 7.84 9.44
C GLY A 58 3.10 7.10 8.41
N ARG A 59 2.54 6.11 7.72
CA ARG A 59 3.09 5.41 6.56
C ARG A 59 2.06 5.47 5.44
N ALA A 60 2.52 5.28 4.21
CA ALA A 60 1.65 5.31 3.04
C ALA A 60 1.84 4.01 2.29
N ASP A 61 0.73 3.49 1.76
CA ASP A 61 0.64 2.25 1.02
C ASP A 61 1.20 1.02 1.79
N GLU A 62 1.29 1.06 3.12
CA GLU A 62 1.78 -0.06 3.90
C GLU A 62 0.76 -1.19 3.95
N ASP A 63 1.29 -2.38 4.19
CA ASP A 63 0.53 -3.62 4.17
C ASP A 63 -0.33 -3.86 2.90
N LEU A 64 -0.04 -3.15 1.81
CA LEU A 64 -0.59 -3.36 0.47
C LEU A 64 0.40 -4.08 -0.45
N GLY A 65 -0.12 -4.50 -1.61
CA GLY A 65 0.69 -5.04 -2.70
C GLY A 65 1.19 -6.48 -2.50
N ALA A 66 1.96 -6.93 -3.49
CA ALA A 66 2.62 -8.22 -3.50
C ALA A 66 4.06 -8.10 -2.99
N GLU A 67 4.63 -9.24 -2.61
CA GLU A 67 6.05 -9.36 -2.31
C GLU A 67 6.85 -9.34 -3.61
N TYR A 68 7.81 -8.42 -3.68
CA TYR A 68 8.68 -8.22 -4.83
C TYR A 68 10.15 -8.22 -4.41
N TYR A 69 11.00 -8.78 -5.26
CA TYR A 69 12.45 -8.85 -5.11
C TYR A 69 13.10 -7.95 -6.16
N THR A 70 14.27 -7.39 -5.87
CA THR A 70 15.02 -6.60 -6.88
C THR A 70 15.45 -7.54 -8.00
N ASP A 71 15.16 -7.17 -9.25
CA ASP A 71 15.48 -7.96 -10.45
C ASP A 71 16.10 -7.02 -11.50
N ALA A 72 17.42 -6.92 -11.47
CA ALA A 72 18.18 -5.95 -12.25
C ALA A 72 18.55 -6.46 -13.64
N ASP A 73 18.58 -7.78 -13.87
CA ASP A 73 18.86 -8.37 -15.19
C ASP A 73 17.60 -8.80 -15.96
N GLY A 74 16.46 -8.89 -15.29
CA GLY A 74 15.15 -9.12 -15.88
C GLY A 74 14.87 -10.57 -16.26
N ASP A 75 15.47 -11.55 -15.57
CA ASP A 75 15.17 -12.97 -15.80
C ASP A 75 13.92 -13.48 -15.09
N GLY A 76 13.34 -12.68 -14.18
CA GLY A 76 12.13 -13.00 -13.44
C GLY A 76 12.38 -13.64 -12.07
N PHE A 77 13.63 -13.76 -11.65
CA PHE A 77 14.05 -14.01 -10.28
C PHE A 77 14.74 -12.77 -9.72
N GLY A 78 14.64 -12.57 -8.42
CA GLY A 78 15.25 -11.40 -7.78
C GLY A 78 16.03 -11.73 -6.53
N THR A 79 16.82 -10.75 -6.11
CA THR A 79 17.75 -10.87 -4.98
C THR A 79 17.26 -10.15 -3.74
N GLY A 80 17.81 -10.53 -2.58
CA GLY A 80 17.58 -9.85 -1.31
C GLY A 80 16.27 -10.25 -0.61
N ASN A 81 15.74 -9.33 0.20
CA ASN A 81 14.48 -9.52 0.91
C ASN A 81 13.34 -9.03 0.03
N ALA A 82 12.17 -9.66 0.18
CA ALA A 82 10.97 -9.15 -0.43
C ALA A 82 10.58 -7.81 0.20
N ASP A 83 10.34 -6.82 -0.65
CA ASP A 83 9.64 -5.59 -0.31
C ASP A 83 8.17 -5.72 -0.71
N ARG A 84 7.25 -5.27 0.14
CA ARG A 84 5.84 -5.16 -0.22
C ARG A 84 5.61 -3.84 -0.91
N LEU A 85 5.32 -3.89 -2.21
CA LEU A 85 5.23 -2.70 -3.05
C LEU A 85 3.87 -2.65 -3.77
N CYS A 86 3.30 -1.46 -3.78
CA CYS A 86 1.99 -1.13 -4.34
C CYS A 86 2.03 -0.91 -5.87
N ASP A 87 3.09 -0.27 -6.37
CA ASP A 87 3.42 -0.06 -7.78
C ASP A 87 4.93 -0.22 -7.96
N VAL A 88 5.34 -1.21 -8.74
CA VAL A 88 6.75 -1.56 -8.88
C VAL A 88 7.39 -1.06 -10.17
N GLY A 89 6.62 -0.47 -11.09
CA GLY A 89 7.14 -0.26 -12.43
C GLY A 89 7.75 -1.55 -12.99
N GLY A 90 8.97 -1.49 -13.55
CA GLY A 90 9.75 -2.68 -13.92
C GLY A 90 11.07 -2.74 -13.14
N GLY A 91 11.73 -3.90 -13.15
CA GLY A 91 12.97 -4.16 -12.41
C GLY A 91 12.78 -4.88 -11.07
N VAL A 92 11.67 -5.62 -10.95
CA VAL A 92 11.41 -6.50 -9.82
C VAL A 92 10.83 -7.84 -10.28
N ALA A 93 11.08 -8.88 -9.48
CA ALA A 93 10.54 -10.21 -9.64
C ALA A 93 9.59 -10.56 -8.50
N THR A 94 8.62 -11.45 -8.72
CA THR A 94 7.77 -12.01 -7.64
C THR A 94 8.35 -13.27 -7.02
N VAL A 95 9.49 -13.73 -7.53
CA VAL A 95 10.19 -14.93 -7.08
C VAL A 95 11.59 -14.52 -6.68
N GLY A 96 12.02 -14.91 -5.48
CA GLY A 96 13.38 -14.65 -5.01
C GLY A 96 14.30 -15.82 -5.31
N GLY A 97 15.59 -15.64 -5.02
CA GLY A 97 16.57 -16.73 -5.03
C GLY A 97 17.61 -16.63 -6.13
N ASP A 98 17.62 -15.54 -6.89
CA ASP A 98 18.72 -15.25 -7.78
C ASP A 98 20.02 -14.99 -6.97
N CYS A 99 21.10 -15.59 -7.45
CA CYS A 99 22.43 -15.53 -6.87
C CYS A 99 23.38 -14.58 -7.62
N ASP A 100 23.02 -14.11 -8.83
CA ASP A 100 23.72 -13.07 -9.60
C ASP A 100 22.74 -12.19 -10.41
N ASP A 101 22.20 -11.17 -9.74
CA ASP A 101 21.31 -10.10 -10.25
C ASP A 101 21.87 -9.24 -11.39
N THR A 102 23.00 -9.64 -11.96
CA THR A 102 23.63 -8.95 -13.08
C THR A 102 23.72 -9.82 -14.33
N ASN A 103 23.23 -11.06 -14.27
CA ASN A 103 23.33 -12.04 -15.32
C ASN A 103 22.07 -12.92 -15.44
N VAL A 104 21.23 -12.56 -16.42
CA VAL A 104 19.97 -13.22 -16.80
C VAL A 104 20.03 -14.75 -17.05
N ASN A 105 21.23 -15.35 -17.04
CA ASN A 105 21.42 -16.79 -17.21
C ASN A 105 21.81 -17.51 -15.90
N ILE A 106 21.93 -16.79 -14.78
CA ILE A 106 22.22 -17.35 -13.46
C ILE A 106 20.98 -17.11 -12.61
N ASN A 107 20.18 -18.16 -12.39
CA ASN A 107 18.95 -18.08 -11.60
C ASN A 107 18.45 -19.50 -11.26
N PRO A 108 17.50 -19.64 -10.32
CA PRO A 108 16.95 -20.93 -9.90
C PRO A 108 16.42 -21.87 -10.99
N ASP A 109 16.05 -21.36 -12.17
CA ASP A 109 15.51 -22.16 -13.28
C ASP A 109 16.56 -22.47 -14.36
N ALA A 110 17.81 -21.99 -14.20
CA ALA A 110 18.89 -22.27 -15.15
C ALA A 110 19.32 -23.75 -15.11
N ASP A 111 19.78 -24.26 -16.24
CA ASP A 111 20.49 -25.54 -16.29
C ASP A 111 21.93 -25.31 -15.82
N GLU A 112 22.46 -26.22 -14.99
CA GLU A 112 23.87 -26.18 -14.59
C GLU A 112 24.80 -26.23 -15.81
N ASP A 113 25.65 -25.20 -15.92
CA ASP A 113 26.65 -25.16 -16.99
C ASP A 113 27.79 -26.13 -16.66
N CYS A 114 28.58 -26.51 -17.67
CA CYS A 114 29.70 -27.43 -17.48
C CYS A 114 30.93 -26.78 -16.81
N ASP A 115 30.77 -25.59 -16.23
CA ASP A 115 31.82 -24.82 -15.58
C ASP A 115 31.79 -25.09 -14.06
N PRO A 116 32.74 -25.87 -13.51
CA PRO A 116 32.69 -26.35 -12.13
C PRO A 116 32.93 -25.27 -11.06
N ASP A 117 33.02 -24.01 -11.46
CA ASP A 117 33.22 -22.86 -10.59
C ASP A 117 32.00 -21.92 -10.60
N VAL A 118 30.92 -22.23 -11.32
CA VAL A 118 29.72 -21.39 -11.48
C VAL A 118 28.48 -22.17 -11.04
N ASP A 119 27.85 -21.70 -9.96
CA ASP A 119 26.51 -22.12 -9.54
C ASP A 119 25.48 -21.40 -10.41
N ALA A 120 25.08 -22.01 -11.53
CA ALA A 120 24.20 -21.36 -12.50
C ALA A 120 22.75 -21.42 -12.06
N ASN A 121 22.34 -22.48 -11.36
CA ASN A 121 20.97 -22.71 -10.93
C ASN A 121 20.69 -22.26 -9.48
N CYS A 122 21.66 -21.62 -8.83
CA CYS A 122 21.56 -21.11 -7.46
C CYS A 122 21.14 -22.17 -6.40
N ASP A 123 21.48 -23.45 -6.60
CA ASP A 123 21.18 -24.54 -5.67
C ASP A 123 22.27 -24.75 -4.59
N GLY A 124 23.39 -24.03 -4.72
CA GLY A 124 24.52 -24.05 -3.80
C GLY A 124 25.60 -25.07 -4.15
N ASP A 125 25.49 -25.77 -5.29
CA ASP A 125 26.54 -26.59 -5.89
C ASP A 125 27.09 -25.93 -7.18
N PRO A 126 28.37 -25.52 -7.21
CA PRO A 126 29.03 -25.02 -8.42
C PRO A 126 29.42 -26.11 -9.44
#